data_AF-A0A2D5VP77-F1
#
_entry.id   AF-A0A2D5VP77-F1
#
_cell.length_a   1.000
_cell.length_b   1.000
_cell.length_c   1.000
_cell.angle_alpha   90.00
_cell.angle_beta   90.00
_cell.angle_gamma   90.00
#
_symmetry.space_group_name_H-M   'P 1'
#
loop_
_entity.id
_entity.type
_entity.pdbx_description
1 polymer ?
#
loop_
_entity_poly.entity_id
_entity_poly.type
_entity_poly.pdbx_seq_one_letter_code
_entity_poly.pdbx_strand_id
1 'polypeptide(L)' 'MKQLINQTNSTSIVDSQGRPSVEFYSFLNAIAKQETLDGEGSPEGVVFAQQKVMYWDTITNDFYFKTTNESENTGWVLM' A
#
# COMPACT_ATOMS: atom_id res chain seq x y z
N MET A 1 8.56 -17.51 -27.28
CA MET A 1 8.55 -16.10 -26.82
C MET A 1 7.12 -15.75 -26.43
N LYS A 2 6.83 -15.60 -25.14
CA LYS A 2 5.51 -15.12 -24.68
C LYS A 2 5.51 -13.60 -24.80
N GLN A 3 4.63 -13.08 -25.65
CA GLN A 3 4.42 -11.65 -25.80
C GLN A 3 3.70 -11.15 -24.54
N LEU A 4 4.36 -10.33 -23.73
CA LEU A 4 3.73 -9.62 -22.62
C LEU A 4 2.88 -8.50 -23.24
N ILE A 5 1.56 -8.63 -23.14
CA ILE A 5 0.63 -7.61 -23.60
C ILE A 5 0.62 -6.51 -22.53
N ASN A 6 1.31 -5.39 -22.77
CA ASN A 6 1.08 -4.16 -22.02
C ASN A 6 -0.27 -3.59 -22.46
N GLN A 7 -1.37 -4.04 -21.86
CA GLN A 7 -2.65 -3.35 -21.97
C GLN A 7 -2.56 -2.06 -21.16
N THR A 8 -2.24 -0.94 -21.81
CA THR A 8 -2.59 0.39 -21.28
C THR A 8 -4.09 0.58 -21.47
N ASN A 9 -4.88 -0.01 -20.57
CA ASN A 9 -6.27 0.38 -20.38
C ASN A 9 -6.25 1.77 -19.72
N SER A 10 -6.03 2.82 -20.51
CA SER A 10 -6.05 4.19 -20.03
C SER A 10 -7.50 4.58 -19.76
N THR A 11 -8.00 4.23 -18.58
CA THR A 11 -9.30 4.70 -18.11
C THR A 11 -9.21 6.21 -17.88
N SER A 12 -10.15 6.97 -18.44
CA SER A 12 -10.18 8.42 -18.24
C SER A 12 -10.34 8.75 -16.75
N ILE A 13 -9.54 9.70 -16.25
CA ILE A 13 -9.66 10.21 -14.88
C ILE A 13 -10.84 11.19 -14.71
N VAL A 14 -11.51 11.54 -15.81
CA VAL A 14 -12.69 12.41 -15.84
C VAL A 14 -13.81 11.82 -16.71
N ASP A 15 -15.06 12.13 -16.39
CA ASP A 15 -16.23 11.78 -17.20
C ASP A 15 -16.45 12.78 -18.36
N SER A 16 -17.47 12.54 -19.18
CA SER A 16 -17.83 13.40 -20.32
C SER A 16 -18.29 14.81 -19.93
N GLN A 17 -18.53 15.06 -18.64
CA GLN A 17 -18.91 16.35 -18.08
C GLN A 17 -17.73 17.02 -17.36
N GLY A 18 -16.52 16.45 -17.44
CA GLY A 18 -15.30 16.97 -16.82
C GLY A 18 -15.20 16.74 -15.32
N ARG A 19 -16.04 15.88 -14.73
CA ARG A 19 -16.00 15.55 -13.30
C ARG A 19 -15.08 14.34 -13.08
N PRO A 20 -14.47 14.17 -11.89
CA PRO A 20 -13.61 13.03 -11.64
C PRO A 20 -14.36 11.69 -11.81
N SER A 21 -13.72 10.73 -12.47
CA SER A 21 -14.30 9.43 -12.75
C SER A 21 -14.44 8.56 -11.50
N VAL A 22 -15.24 7.50 -11.60
CA VAL A 22 -15.39 6.49 -10.53
C VAL A 22 -14.04 5.82 -10.23
N GLU A 23 -13.23 5.57 -11.26
CA GLU A 23 -11.91 5.00 -11.13
C GLU A 23 -10.96 5.94 -10.37
N PHE A 24 -11.04 7.24 -10.63
CA PHE A 24 -10.27 8.22 -9.88
C PHE A 24 -10.66 8.23 -8.40
N TYR A 25 -11.95 8.22 -8.07
CA TYR A 25 -12.39 8.12 -6.67
C TYR A 25 -11.99 6.79 -6.02
N SER A 26 -12.03 5.69 -6.76
CA SER A 26 -11.59 4.39 -6.27
C SER A 26 -10.10 4.37 -5.94
N PHE A 27 -9.29 5.00 -6.79
CA PHE A 27 -7.87 5.21 -6.55
C PHE A 27 -7.62 6.09 -5.31
N LEU A 28 -8.32 7.23 -5.19
CA LEU A 28 -8.21 8.08 -4.02
C LEU A 28 -8.58 7.35 -2.73
N ASN A 29 -9.64 6.53 -2.76
CA ASN A 29 -10.03 5.71 -1.62
C ASN A 29 -8.98 4.64 -1.27
N ALA A 30 -8.27 4.10 -2.26
CA ALA A 30 -7.18 3.16 -2.02
C ALA A 30 -5.98 3.85 -1.35
N ILE A 31 -5.62 5.05 -1.81
CA ILE A 31 -4.56 5.86 -1.19
C ILE A 31 -4.95 6.29 0.22
N ALA A 32 -6.18 6.75 0.42
CA ALA A 32 -6.65 7.23 1.72
C ALA A 32 -6.66 6.12 2.80
N LYS A 33 -6.67 4.85 2.39
CA LYS A 33 -6.57 3.68 3.28
C LYS A 33 -5.14 3.25 3.55
N GLN A 34 -4.14 3.85 2.89
CA GLN A 34 -2.75 3.55 3.15
C GLN A 34 -2.38 4.09 4.52
N GLU A 35 -2.07 3.19 5.44
CA GLU A 35 -1.65 3.51 6.81
C GLU A 35 -0.13 3.36 6.94
N THR A 36 0.47 4.28 7.69
CA THR A 36 1.88 4.25 8.08
C THR A 36 1.95 4.37 9.59
N LEU A 37 2.68 3.46 10.22
CA LEU A 37 3.02 3.47 11.64
C LEU A 37 4.51 3.82 11.80
N ASP A 38 4.90 4.23 13.00
CA ASP A 38 6.29 4.48 13.36
C ASP A 38 6.58 3.97 14.77
N GLY A 39 7.85 3.63 15.02
CA GLY A 39 8.30 3.17 16.33
C GLY A 39 9.80 2.89 16.37
N GLU A 40 10.25 2.31 17.48
CA GLU A 40 11.66 1.97 17.70
C GLU A 40 11.90 0.47 17.43
N GLY A 41 12.84 0.16 16.54
CA GLY A 41 13.21 -1.22 16.22
C GLY A 41 12.30 -1.90 15.21
N SER A 42 12.71 -3.11 14.82
CA SER A 42 11.96 -3.97 13.89
C SER A 42 10.54 -4.23 14.40
N PRO A 43 9.51 -4.11 13.54
CA PRO A 43 8.12 -4.38 13.92
C PRO A 43 7.80 -5.88 14.05
N GLU A 44 8.70 -6.77 13.61
CA GLU A 44 8.50 -8.22 13.61
C GLU A 44 8.34 -8.79 15.03
N GLY A 45 7.22 -9.47 15.28
CA GLY A 45 6.85 -10.02 16.58
C GLY A 45 6.32 -9.00 17.59
N VAL A 46 6.28 -7.71 17.23
CA VAL A 46 5.92 -6.61 18.14
C VAL A 46 4.66 -5.89 17.68
N VAL A 47 4.62 -5.46 16.41
CA VAL A 47 3.56 -4.59 15.89
C VAL A 47 2.51 -5.42 15.15
N PHE A 48 1.29 -5.38 15.67
CA PHE A 48 0.11 -5.92 15.00
C PHE A 48 -0.42 -4.90 13.99
N ALA A 49 -0.56 -5.32 12.73
CA ALA A 49 -1.05 -4.46 11.67
C ALA A 49 -1.79 -5.26 10.60
N GLN A 50 -2.65 -4.57 9.84
CA GLN A 50 -3.27 -5.14 8.65
C GLN A 50 -2.27 -5.27 7.50
N GLN A 51 -2.58 -6.13 6.53
CA GLN A 51 -1.81 -6.21 5.30
C GLN A 51 -1.71 -4.83 4.65
N LYS A 52 -0.56 -4.54 4.03
CA LYS A 52 -0.23 -3.29 3.33
C LYS A 52 0.06 -2.09 4.22
N VAL A 53 -0.02 -2.24 5.54
CA VAL A 53 0.48 -1.21 6.45
C VAL A 53 2.00 -1.08 6.29
N MET A 54 2.46 0.16 6.32
CA MET A 54 3.88 0.52 6.30
C MET A 54 4.35 0.85 7.72
N TYR A 55 5.60 0.56 8.04
CA TYR A 55 6.20 0.89 9.34
C TYR A 55 7.58 1.52 9.15
N TRP A 56 7.84 2.62 9.86
CA TRP A 56 9.13 3.30 9.90
C TRP A 56 9.84 3.02 11.23
N ASP A 57 11.00 2.36 11.18
CA ASP A 57 11.90 2.25 12.34
C ASP A 57 12.68 3.55 12.50
N THR A 58 12.37 4.29 13.55
CA THR A 58 12.96 5.60 13.85
C THR A 58 14.43 5.52 14.28
N ILE A 59 14.96 4.35 14.65
CA ILE A 59 16.35 4.16 15.06
C ILE A 59 17.24 3.93 13.85
N THR A 60 16.87 2.98 12.99
CA THR A 60 17.68 2.58 11.83
C THR A 60 17.31 3.33 10.55
N ASN A 61 16.16 4.03 10.54
CA ASN A 61 15.51 4.57 9.35
C ASN A 61 15.13 3.49 8.32
N ASP A 62 14.90 2.27 8.79
CA ASP A 62 14.43 1.16 7.96
C ASP A 62 12.92 1.28 7.70
N PHE A 63 12.51 0.82 6.52
CA PHE A 63 11.11 0.81 6.12
C PHE A 63 10.60 -0.60 5.91
N TYR A 64 9.50 -0.93 6.58
CA TYR A 64 8.91 -2.25 6.55
C TYR A 64 7.53 -2.22 5.90
N PHE A 65 7.20 -3.28 5.17
CA PHE A 65 5.89 -3.49 4.57
C PHE A 65 5.24 -4.76 5.10
N LYS A 66 4.00 -4.65 5.55
CA LYS A 66 3.23 -5.80 6.06
C LYS A 66 2.66 -6.63 4.92
N THR A 67 3.09 -7.89 4.80
CA THR A 67 2.72 -8.77 3.68
C THR A 67 1.64 -9.80 4.01
N THR A 68 1.48 -10.14 5.29
CA THR A 68 0.53 -11.13 5.80
C THR A 68 -0.79 -10.49 6.23
N ASN A 69 -1.80 -11.34 6.42
CA ASN A 69 -3.18 -10.92 6.70
C ASN A 69 -3.38 -10.42 8.15
N GLU A 70 -4.61 -9.96 8.43
CA GLU A 70 -4.97 -9.12 9.57
C GLU A 70 -4.58 -9.67 10.95
N SER A 71 -4.15 -8.73 11.82
CA SER A 71 -3.94 -8.93 13.26
C SER A 71 -2.90 -9.99 13.63
N GLU A 72 -1.91 -10.20 12.76
CA GLU A 72 -0.66 -10.89 13.10
C GLU A 72 0.44 -9.85 13.36
N ASN A 73 1.41 -10.20 14.19
CA ASN A 73 2.62 -9.41 14.44
C ASN A 73 3.83 -9.89 13.62
N THR A 74 3.65 -10.86 12.72
CA THR A 74 4.70 -11.44 11.87
C THR A 74 4.50 -11.13 10.39
N GLY A 75 5.51 -11.34 9.55
CA GLY A 75 5.39 -11.12 8.10
C GLY A 75 5.64 -9.68 7.67
N TRP A 76 6.42 -8.94 8.46
CA TRP A 76 7.03 -7.68 8.06
C TRP A 76 8.25 -7.92 7.19
N VAL A 77 8.32 -7.21 6.06
CA VAL A 77 9.43 -7.32 5.10
C VAL A 77 10.13 -5.97 4.99
N LEU A 78 11.45 -5.96 5.17
CA LEU A 78 12.29 -4.79 4.93
C LEU A 78 12.31 -4.45 3.42
N MET A 79 12.11 -3.18 3.08
CA MET A 79 12.01 -2.66 1.71
C MET A 79 13.32 -2.06 1.20
#